data_AF-A0A366ZEM2-F1
#
_entry.id   AF-A0A366ZEM2-F1
#
_cell.length_a   1.000
_cell.length_b   1.000
_cell.length_c   1.000
_cell.angle_alpha   90.00
_cell.angle_beta   90.00
_cell.angle_gamma   90.00
#
_symmetry.space_group_name_H-M   'P 1'
#
loop_
_entity.id
_entity.type
_entity.pdbx_description
1 polymer ?
#
loop_
_entity_poly.entity_id
_entity_poly.type
_entity_poly.pdbx_seq_one_letter_code
_entity_poly.pdbx_strand_id
1 'polypeptide(L)'
;MAEAAAAGRAVRSAAGVLGLPPAALAPALTDPMLRLLVGEGCAALLRRQWRDDGTAEAVVVHRRGLGAGSPAVLATAAGWGCDVVREGDDVRHDVAGGLVVLAAAGGVALTPDGEPLQLLPDTARLVRFVAAGTAETARELLRALA
;
A
#
# COMPACT_ATOMS: atom_id res chain seq x y z
N MET A 1 6.38 5.91 24.66
CA MET A 1 7.47 5.89 23.67
C MET A 1 7.25 4.68 22.76
N ALA A 2 7.35 4.83 21.44
CA ALA A 2 7.11 3.74 20.50
C ALA A 2 8.43 3.13 20.00
N GLU A 3 8.45 1.82 19.76
CA GLU A 3 9.62 1.05 19.34
C GLU A 3 9.28 0.05 18.24
N ALA A 4 10.30 -0.50 17.57
CA ALA A 4 10.10 -1.51 16.54
C ALA A 4 9.70 -2.88 17.15
N ALA A 5 8.61 -3.46 16.67
CA ALA A 5 8.18 -4.79 17.03
C ALA A 5 9.16 -5.83 16.46
N ALA A 6 9.80 -6.58 17.35
CA ALA A 6 10.71 -7.68 17.00
C ALA A 6 10.16 -9.08 17.36
N ALA A 7 8.93 -9.15 17.90
CA ALA A 7 8.37 -10.41 18.41
C ALA A 7 6.85 -10.51 18.21
N GLY A 8 6.34 -11.74 18.12
CA GLY A 8 4.93 -12.02 17.84
C GLY A 8 3.92 -11.44 18.86
N ARG A 9 4.32 -11.23 20.13
CA ARG A 9 3.45 -10.55 21.12
C ARG A 9 3.17 -9.09 20.74
N ALA A 10 4.20 -8.39 20.27
CA ALA A 10 4.09 -6.99 19.86
C ALA A 10 3.23 -6.86 18.61
N VAL A 11 3.36 -7.81 17.67
CA VAL A 11 2.52 -7.90 16.47
C VAL A 11 1.04 -8.06 16.82
N ARG A 12 0.69 -8.95 17.76
CA ARG A 12 -0.72 -9.12 18.18
C ARG A 12 -1.29 -7.87 18.87
N SER A 13 -0.50 -7.21 19.71
CA SER A 13 -0.90 -5.96 20.34
C SER A 13 -1.15 -4.85 19.30
N ALA A 14 -0.23 -4.71 18.34
CA ALA A 14 -0.36 -3.74 17.26
C ALA A 14 -1.56 -4.04 16.35
N ALA A 15 -1.80 -5.32 16.05
CA ALA A 15 -2.97 -5.76 15.28
C ALA A 15 -4.28 -5.28 15.91
N GLY A 16 -4.41 -5.41 17.24
CA GLY A 16 -5.56 -4.88 17.98
C GLY A 16 -5.68 -3.35 17.91
N VAL A 17 -4.57 -2.64 18.05
CA VAL A 17 -4.55 -1.16 17.94
C VAL A 17 -4.92 -0.68 16.54
N LEU A 18 -4.47 -1.39 15.51
CA LEU A 18 -4.64 -1.04 14.09
C LEU A 18 -5.96 -1.57 13.49
N GLY A 19 -6.70 -2.42 14.21
CA GLY A 19 -7.91 -3.06 13.70
C GLY A 19 -7.67 -4.05 12.55
N LEU A 20 -6.48 -4.66 12.51
CA LEU A 20 -6.06 -5.60 11.45
C LEU A 20 -5.93 -7.04 11.99
N PRO A 21 -6.07 -8.06 11.15
CA PRO A 21 -5.73 -9.43 11.55
C PRO A 21 -4.22 -9.56 11.78
N PRO A 22 -3.74 -10.28 12.81
CA PRO A 22 -2.30 -10.43 13.07
C PRO A 22 -1.50 -11.01 11.89
N ALA A 23 -2.13 -11.86 11.07
CA ALA A 23 -1.51 -12.44 9.89
C ALA A 23 -1.13 -11.38 8.84
N ALA A 24 -1.89 -10.28 8.73
CA ALA A 24 -1.56 -9.19 7.80
C ALA A 24 -0.30 -8.42 8.22
N LEU A 25 0.09 -8.49 9.50
CA LEU A 25 1.30 -7.84 10.04
C LEU A 25 2.51 -8.79 10.12
N ALA A 26 2.34 -10.09 9.86
CA ALA A 26 3.42 -11.06 9.93
C ALA A 26 4.63 -10.71 9.03
N PRO A 27 4.46 -10.19 7.80
CA PRO A 27 5.59 -9.78 6.96
C PRO A 27 6.50 -8.73 7.60
N ALA A 28 5.99 -7.89 8.50
CA ALA A 28 6.79 -6.87 9.19
C ALA A 28 7.89 -7.44 10.10
N LEU A 29 7.84 -8.74 10.40
CA LEU A 29 8.88 -9.43 11.17
C LEU A 29 10.05 -9.92 10.30
N THR A 30 9.83 -10.08 8.99
CA THR A 30 10.78 -10.77 8.09
C THR A 30 11.21 -9.92 6.91
N ASP A 31 10.34 -9.06 6.40
CA ASP A 31 10.63 -8.18 5.27
C ASP A 31 11.49 -7.00 5.76
N PRO A 32 12.74 -6.86 5.26
CA PRO A 32 13.61 -5.75 5.65
C PRO A 32 13.07 -4.38 5.24
N MET A 33 12.14 -4.33 4.28
CA MET A 33 11.49 -3.10 3.82
C MET A 33 10.28 -2.73 4.67
N LEU A 34 9.87 -3.55 5.63
CA LEU A 34 8.74 -3.27 6.53
C LEU A 34 9.21 -3.09 7.97
N ARG A 35 8.58 -2.16 8.69
CA ARG A 35 8.76 -2.02 10.13
C ARG A 35 7.44 -1.72 10.81
N LEU A 36 7.12 -2.50 11.82
CA LEU A 36 5.98 -2.25 12.69
C LEU A 36 6.47 -1.51 13.93
N LEU A 37 5.99 -0.30 14.16
CA LEU A 37 6.23 0.46 15.38
C LEU A 37 5.04 0.31 16.32
N VAL A 38 5.33 0.12 17.61
CA VAL A 38 4.32 -0.10 18.65
C VAL A 38 4.66 0.78 19.85
N GLY A 39 3.67 1.50 20.34
CA GLY A 39 3.72 2.21 21.61
C GLY A 39 2.46 1.95 22.42
N GLU A 40 2.31 2.68 23.52
CA GLU A 40 1.12 2.59 24.36
C GLU A 40 -0.11 3.12 23.61
N GLY A 41 -1.03 2.22 23.26
CA GLY A 41 -2.26 2.55 22.53
C GLY A 41 -2.06 3.03 21.08
N CYS A 42 -0.83 3.01 20.57
CA CYS A 42 -0.49 3.49 19.24
C CYS A 42 0.38 2.50 18.46
N ALA A 43 0.23 2.51 17.14
CA ALA A 43 1.01 1.66 16.25
C ALA A 43 1.09 2.28 14.85
N ALA A 44 2.14 1.94 14.11
CA ALA A 44 2.28 2.27 12.69
C ALA A 44 3.02 1.16 11.96
N LEU A 45 2.55 0.81 10.76
CA LEU A 45 3.28 0.00 9.81
C LEU A 45 3.97 0.94 8.80
N LEU A 46 5.29 0.85 8.70
CA LEU A 46 6.09 1.61 7.75
C LEU A 46 6.61 0.69 6.66
N ARG A 47 6.77 1.25 5.47
CA ARG A 47 7.45 0.61 4.34
C ARG A 47 8.52 1.54 3.77
N ARG A 48 9.73 1.02 3.58
CA ARG A 48 10.77 1.67 2.79
C ARG A 48 10.47 1.50 1.30
N GLN A 49 10.52 2.58 0.54
CA GLN A 49 10.28 2.60 -0.90
C GLN A 49 11.30 3.50 -1.61
N TRP A 50 11.36 3.38 -2.93
CA TRP A 50 12.11 4.27 -3.80
C TRP A 50 11.13 5.10 -4.60
N ARG A 51 11.41 6.40 -4.70
CA ARG A 51 10.74 7.29 -5.64
C ARG A 51 11.35 7.15 -7.03
N ASP A 52 10.64 7.64 -8.04
CA ASP A 52 11.08 7.59 -9.44
C ASP A 52 12.37 8.41 -9.68
N ASP A 53 12.64 9.39 -8.83
CA ASP A 53 13.87 10.19 -8.84
C ASP A 53 15.06 9.51 -8.13
N GLY A 54 14.87 8.30 -7.61
CA GLY A 54 15.88 7.56 -6.87
C GLY A 54 16.00 7.92 -5.39
N THR A 55 15.16 8.82 -4.88
CA THR A 55 15.14 9.18 -3.45
C THR A 55 14.53 8.04 -2.63
N ALA A 56 15.19 7.67 -1.53
CA ALA A 56 14.63 6.72 -0.58
C ALA A 56 13.58 7.39 0.31
N GLU A 57 12.41 6.77 0.46
CA GLU A 57 11.35 7.26 1.34
C GLU A 57 10.84 6.19 2.31
N ALA A 58 10.41 6.65 3.48
CA ALA A 58 9.65 5.84 4.43
C ALA A 58 8.17 6.23 4.33
N VAL A 59 7.32 5.28 3.96
CA VAL A 59 5.87 5.47 3.83
C VAL A 59 5.19 4.87 5.05
N VAL A 60 4.41 5.66 5.78
CA VAL A 60 3.50 5.16 6.83
C VAL A 60 2.28 4.57 6.15
N VAL A 61 2.21 3.24 6.06
CA VAL A 61 1.19 2.52 5.29
C VAL A 61 -0.12 2.40 6.05
N HIS A 62 -0.04 2.16 7.36
CA HIS A 62 -1.22 2.07 8.22
C HIS A 62 -0.86 2.58 9.61
N ARG A 63 -1.75 3.33 10.27
CA ARG A 63 -1.43 3.91 11.57
C ARG A 63 -2.61 4.15 12.48
N ARG A 64 -2.30 4.17 13.77
CA ARG A 64 -3.15 4.71 14.83
C ARG A 64 -2.25 5.41 15.84
N GLY A 65 -2.34 6.74 15.92
CA GLY A 65 -1.58 7.55 16.89
C GLY A 65 -0.09 7.78 16.58
N LEU A 66 0.46 7.21 15.50
CA LEU A 66 1.84 7.43 15.05
C LEU A 66 1.86 7.89 13.58
N GLY A 67 1.94 9.20 13.35
CA GLY A 67 2.07 9.79 12.01
C GLY A 67 3.52 10.03 11.58
N ALA A 68 3.71 10.54 10.36
CA ALA A 68 4.99 10.79 9.71
C ALA A 68 5.94 11.67 10.54
N GLY A 69 5.41 12.63 11.29
CA GLY A 69 6.19 13.50 12.18
C GLY A 69 6.55 12.88 13.54
N SER A 70 6.14 11.64 13.84
CA SER A 70 6.42 11.04 15.13
C SER A 70 7.93 10.76 15.28
N PRO A 71 8.55 11.04 16.45
CA PRO A 71 9.99 10.82 16.63
C PRO A 71 10.45 9.38 16.31
N ALA A 72 9.65 8.37 16.67
CA ALA A 72 9.97 6.98 16.35
C ALA A 72 9.92 6.66 14.85
N VAL A 73 9.02 7.31 14.11
CA VAL A 73 8.90 7.18 12.65
C VAL A 73 10.10 7.83 11.97
N LEU A 74 10.45 9.06 12.38
CA LEU A 74 11.60 9.79 11.85
C LEU A 74 12.92 9.05 12.14
N ALA A 75 13.09 8.52 13.35
CA ALA A 75 14.27 7.74 13.71
C ALA A 75 14.40 6.45 12.86
N THR A 76 13.28 5.77 12.61
CA THR A 76 13.26 4.58 11.73
C THR A 76 13.62 4.94 10.30
N ALA A 77 13.06 6.02 9.76
CA ALA A 77 13.35 6.52 8.42
C ALA A 77 14.84 6.89 8.25
N ALA A 78 15.40 7.62 9.23
CA ALA A 78 16.82 7.97 9.24
C ALA A 78 17.71 6.71 9.28
N GLY A 79 17.36 5.71 10.10
CA GLY A 79 18.06 4.43 10.15
C GLY A 79 18.02 3.63 8.84
N TRP A 80 17.02 3.89 7.99
CA TRP A 80 16.90 3.34 6.64
C TRP A 80 17.55 4.19 5.53
N GLY A 81 18.14 5.34 5.90
CA GLY A 81 18.68 6.30 4.94
C GLY A 81 17.60 6.91 4.04
N CYS A 82 16.40 7.13 4.58
CA CYS A 82 15.32 7.80 3.85
C CYS A 82 15.40 9.31 4.08
N ASP A 83 15.34 10.08 2.99
CA ASP A 83 15.36 11.55 3.04
C ASP A 83 13.95 12.13 3.27
N VAL A 84 12.92 11.32 3.00
CA VAL A 84 11.52 11.73 3.07
C VAL A 84 10.71 10.72 3.87
N VAL A 85 9.80 11.23 4.70
CA VAL A 85 8.73 10.44 5.32
C VAL A 85 7.39 10.92 4.79
N ARG A 86 6.56 9.98 4.33
CA ARG A 86 5.25 10.28 3.76
C ARG A 86 4.16 9.49 4.47
N GLU A 87 3.01 10.11 4.66
CA GLU A 87 1.77 9.40 4.99
C GLU A 87 1.28 8.69 3.73
N GLY A 88 1.16 7.36 3.80
CA GLY A 88 0.43 6.60 2.81
C GLY A 88 -1.04 6.98 2.89
N ASP A 89 -1.57 7.45 1.79
CA ASP A 89 -2.99 7.41 1.49
C ASP A 89 -3.41 5.94 1.33
N ASP A 90 -4.39 5.52 2.13
CA ASP A 90 -4.75 4.13 2.46
C ASP A 90 -5.31 3.29 1.29
N VAL A 91 -5.09 3.69 0.03
CA VAL A 91 -5.47 2.90 -1.15
C VAL A 91 -4.40 3.02 -2.24
N ARG A 92 -3.38 2.17 -2.13
CA ARG A 92 -2.57 1.77 -3.28
C ARG A 92 -2.39 0.25 -3.27
N HIS A 93 -3.47 -0.47 -3.54
CA HIS A 93 -3.35 -1.79 -4.13
C HIS A 93 -3.02 -1.58 -5.60
N ASP A 94 -1.76 -1.81 -5.98
CA ASP A 94 -1.35 -1.75 -7.37
C ASP A 94 -2.05 -2.88 -8.15
N VAL A 95 -3.02 -2.50 -8.97
CA VAL A 95 -3.72 -3.42 -9.89
C VAL A 95 -2.88 -3.73 -11.13
N ALA A 96 -1.77 -3.03 -11.38
CA ALA A 96 -0.97 -3.20 -12.58
C ALA A 96 -0.49 -4.65 -12.74
N GLY A 97 -0.03 -5.27 -11.64
CA GLY A 97 0.39 -6.67 -11.67
C GLY A 97 -0.72 -7.63 -12.11
N GLY A 98 -1.93 -7.46 -11.58
CA GLY A 98 -3.09 -8.27 -11.98
C GLY A 98 -3.53 -8.00 -13.42
N LEU A 99 -3.48 -6.74 -13.86
CA LEU A 99 -3.85 -6.33 -15.21
C LEU A 99 -2.85 -6.83 -16.27
N VAL A 100 -1.56 -6.93 -15.94
CA VAL A 100 -0.55 -7.55 -16.81
C VAL A 100 -0.88 -9.03 -17.03
N VAL A 101 -1.21 -9.77 -15.95
CA VAL A 101 -1.60 -11.18 -16.06
C VAL A 101 -2.87 -11.33 -16.90
N LEU A 102 -3.87 -10.48 -16.67
CA LEU A 102 -5.11 -10.47 -17.45
C LEU A 102 -4.84 -10.23 -18.94
N ALA A 103 -4.03 -9.23 -19.27
CA ALA A 103 -3.68 -8.91 -20.65
C ALA A 103 -2.92 -10.05 -21.33
N ALA A 104 -1.99 -10.69 -20.61
CA ALA A 104 -1.27 -11.87 -21.10
C ALA A 104 -2.20 -13.06 -21.36
N ALA A 105 -3.32 -13.16 -20.63
CA ALA A 105 -4.37 -14.14 -20.86
C ALA A 105 -5.39 -13.74 -21.96
N GLY A 106 -5.18 -12.58 -22.62
CA GLY A 106 -6.08 -12.05 -23.67
C GLY A 106 -7.28 -11.25 -23.14
N GLY A 107 -7.34 -11.00 -21.83
CA GLY A 107 -8.34 -10.13 -21.23
C GLY A 107 -8.05 -8.64 -21.45
N VAL A 108 -9.02 -7.80 -21.12
CA VAL A 108 -8.93 -6.34 -21.32
C VAL A 108 -9.41 -5.58 -20.10
N ALA A 109 -8.88 -4.36 -19.94
CA ALA A 109 -9.41 -3.35 -19.03
C ALA A 109 -9.82 -2.12 -19.83
N LEU A 110 -11.01 -1.59 -19.55
CA LEU A 110 -11.59 -0.43 -20.22
C LEU A 110 -11.85 0.70 -19.23
N THR A 111 -11.66 1.94 -19.68
CA THR A 111 -12.08 3.16 -18.98
C THR A 111 -13.61 3.25 -18.93
N PRO A 112 -14.20 4.17 -18.14
CA PRO A 112 -15.64 4.42 -18.16
C PRO A 112 -16.17 4.79 -19.55
N ASP A 113 -15.33 5.38 -20.40
CA ASP A 113 -15.67 5.75 -21.79
C ASP A 113 -15.61 4.56 -22.76
N GLY A 114 -15.20 3.37 -22.30
CA GLY A 114 -15.08 2.16 -23.11
C GLY A 114 -13.76 2.04 -23.88
N GLU A 115 -12.81 2.94 -23.63
CA GLU A 115 -11.47 2.93 -24.25
C GLU A 115 -10.51 2.02 -23.48
N PRO A 116 -9.49 1.41 -24.13
CA PRO A 116 -8.47 0.63 -23.43
C PRO A 116 -7.80 1.43 -22.31
N LEU A 117 -7.70 0.84 -21.12
CA LEU A 117 -7.07 1.48 -19.98
C LEU A 117 -5.55 1.60 -20.20
N GLN A 118 -5.04 2.84 -20.15
CA GLN A 118 -3.62 3.15 -20.11
C GLN A 118 -3.24 3.45 -18.66
N LEU A 119 -2.35 2.63 -18.08
CA LEU A 119 -1.78 2.91 -16.75
C LEU A 119 -0.53 3.77 -16.91
N LEU A 120 -0.60 4.99 -16.40
CA LEU A 120 0.56 5.85 -16.22
C LEU A 120 0.90 5.88 -14.73
N PRO A 121 2.20 6.00 -14.36
CA PRO A 121 2.60 6.22 -12.98
C PRO A 121 1.96 7.49 -12.43
N ASP A 122 0.85 7.35 -11.72
CA ASP A 122 0.14 8.44 -11.06
C ASP A 122 -0.15 8.00 -9.62
N THR A 123 0.42 8.75 -8.68
CA THR A 123 0.27 8.51 -7.24
C THR A 123 -0.84 9.31 -6.59
N ALA A 124 -1.41 10.28 -7.33
CA ALA A 124 -2.34 11.26 -6.80
C ALA A 124 -3.80 10.99 -7.20
N ARG A 125 -4.04 10.19 -8.24
CA ARG A 125 -5.39 9.98 -8.79
C ARG A 125 -5.84 8.53 -8.67
N LEU A 126 -7.12 8.36 -8.32
CA LEU A 126 -7.80 7.07 -8.41
C LEU A 126 -8.14 6.78 -9.87
N VAL A 127 -7.85 5.56 -10.32
CA VAL A 127 -8.22 5.08 -11.65
C VAL A 127 -9.52 4.29 -11.55
N ARG A 128 -10.49 4.62 -12.43
CA ARG A 128 -11.74 3.85 -12.58
C ARG A 128 -11.66 3.05 -13.86
N PHE A 129 -11.96 1.76 -13.79
CA PHE A 129 -11.96 0.88 -14.94
C PHE A 129 -12.82 -0.36 -14.68
N VAL A 130 -13.16 -1.08 -15.75
CA VAL A 130 -13.74 -2.42 -15.71
C VAL A 130 -12.78 -3.37 -16.42
N ALA A 131 -12.54 -4.54 -15.85
CA ALA A 131 -11.65 -5.55 -16.43
C ALA A 131 -12.36 -6.90 -16.56
N ALA A 132 -12.19 -7.56 -17.69
CA ALA A 132 -12.80 -8.86 -17.96
C ALA A 132 -11.94 -9.71 -18.90
N GLY A 133 -12.24 -11.01 -18.99
CA GLY A 133 -11.54 -11.93 -19.89
C GLY A 133 -11.76 -11.63 -21.39
N THR A 134 -12.76 -10.82 -21.75
CA THR A 134 -13.01 -10.38 -23.13
C THR A 134 -13.51 -8.93 -23.16
N ALA A 135 -13.33 -8.27 -24.31
CA ALA A 135 -13.83 -6.91 -24.52
C ALA A 135 -15.36 -6.82 -24.59
N GLU A 136 -16.03 -7.92 -24.97
CA GLU A 136 -17.49 -7.98 -25.00
C GLU A 136 -18.05 -7.97 -23.57
N THR A 137 -17.55 -8.84 -22.70
CA THR A 137 -17.93 -8.88 -21.28
C THR A 137 -17.58 -7.58 -20.56
N ALA A 138 -16.43 -6.98 -20.84
CA ALA A 138 -16.07 -5.68 -20.24
C ALA A 138 -17.07 -4.58 -20.61
N ARG A 139 -17.56 -4.54 -21.85
CA ARG A 139 -18.58 -3.57 -22.29
C ARG A 139 -19.96 -3.87 -21.74
N GLU A 140 -20.32 -5.14 -21.57
CA GLU A 140 -21.55 -5.52 -20.88
C GLU A 140 -21.56 -5.04 -19.43
N LEU A 141 -20.45 -5.24 -18.71
CA LEU A 141 -20.27 -4.75 -17.36
C LEU A 141 -20.32 -3.22 -17.28
N LEU A 142 -19.71 -2.49 -18.22
CA LEU A 142 -19.83 -1.03 -18.29
C LEU A 142 -21.29 -0.58 -18.45
N ARG A 143 -22.06 -1.23 -19.35
CA ARG A 143 -23.49 -0.93 -19.53
C ARG A 143 -24.32 -1.23 -18.28
N ALA A 144 -23.96 -2.25 -17.50
CA ALA A 144 -24.65 -2.60 -16.26
C ALA A 144 -24.36 -1.62 -15.10
N LEU A 145 -23.30 -0.82 -15.21
CA LEU A 145 -22.86 0.15 -14.20
C LEU A 145 -23.20 1.61 -14.55
N ALA A 146 -23.70 1.87 -15.76
CA ALA A 146 -24.16 3.17 -16.24
C ALA A 146 -25.59 3.47 -15.75
#